data_AF-A0A8J5TCW7-F1
#
_entry.id   AF-A0A8J5TCW7-F1
#
_cell.length_a   1.000
_cell.length_b   1.000
_cell.length_c   1.000
_cell.angle_alpha   90.00
_cell.angle_beta   90.00
_cell.angle_gamma   90.00
#
_symmetry.space_group_name_H-M   'P 1'
#
loop_
_entity.id
_entity.type
_entity.pdbx_description
1 polymer ?
#
loop_
_entity_poly.entity_id
_entity_poly.type
_entity_poly.pdbx_seq_one_letter_code
_entity_poly.pdbx_strand_id
1 'polypeptide(L)'
;MAGVLTVRDVLYLYSAARTAYDRFFDIGCNPEQARNAAALLLWLDQCNVSAIHHLPGLSPTAVNMVAAEANSVLECLRQPAPVVPAIPLISALCQDGDVDPRFFAFHQDLVVRGVADILDGVGVLIFDEHLKVMLRRYETGLVGNPPELAAPYNCRPVAVPEDCRSMFITFSRGAPMEREEIFDYFRQ
;
A
#
# COMPACT_ATOMS: atom_id res chain seq x y z
N MET A 1 11.70 -1.17 -25.06
CA MET A 1 12.64 -1.16 -23.93
C MET A 1 11.87 -0.67 -22.73
N ALA A 2 11.60 -1.52 -21.73
CA ALA A 2 11.02 -1.03 -20.48
C ALA A 2 12.07 -0.13 -19.80
N GLY A 3 11.74 1.13 -19.54
CA GLY A 3 12.64 2.04 -18.83
C GLY A 3 12.92 1.48 -17.45
N VAL A 4 14.19 1.43 -17.05
CA VAL A 4 14.56 1.08 -15.68
C VAL A 4 14.02 2.19 -14.78
N LEU A 5 13.07 1.87 -13.90
CA LEU A 5 12.56 2.80 -12.89
C LEU A 5 13.73 3.24 -12.01
N THR A 6 13.85 4.54 -11.74
CA THR A 6 14.83 5.06 -10.78
C THR A 6 14.22 5.19 -9.40
N VAL A 7 15.06 5.31 -8.36
CA VAL A 7 14.60 5.61 -6.99
C VAL A 7 13.73 6.86 -6.98
N ARG A 8 14.10 7.90 -7.73
CA ARG A 8 13.31 9.12 -7.88
C ARG A 8 11.91 8.85 -8.43
N ASP A 9 11.79 8.03 -9.48
CA ASP A 9 10.49 7.74 -10.10
C ASP A 9 9.57 7.02 -9.11
N VAL A 10 10.12 6.11 -8.30
CA VAL A 10 9.39 5.41 -7.23
C VAL A 10 8.94 6.40 -6.15
N LEU A 11 9.81 7.31 -5.70
CA LEU A 11 9.44 8.31 -4.71
C LEU A 11 8.32 9.24 -5.20
N TYR A 12 8.32 9.60 -6.50
CA TYR A 12 7.22 10.35 -7.09
C TYR A 12 5.92 9.55 -7.17
N LEU A 13 6.01 8.29 -7.60
CA LEU A 13 4.87 7.38 -7.69
C LEU A 13 4.16 7.20 -6.34
N TYR A 14 4.93 7.08 -5.25
CA TYR A 14 4.42 6.88 -3.89
C TYR A 14 4.38 8.18 -3.06
N SER A 15 4.32 9.35 -3.70
CA SER A 15 4.25 10.65 -3.01
C SER A 15 3.04 10.79 -2.08
N ALA A 16 1.91 10.17 -2.43
CA ALA A 16 0.72 10.10 -1.55
C ALA A 16 1.02 9.34 -0.25
N ALA A 17 1.73 8.21 -0.34
CA ALA A 17 2.13 7.43 0.84
C ALA A 17 3.13 8.18 1.73
N ARG A 18 4.06 8.90 1.12
CA ARG A 18 4.96 9.78 1.88
C ARG A 18 4.19 10.89 2.61
N THR A 19 3.25 11.51 1.92
CA THR A 19 2.40 12.57 2.51
C THR A 19 1.57 12.04 3.67
N ALA A 20 0.99 10.85 3.53
CA ALA A 20 0.27 10.18 4.61
C ALA A 20 1.18 9.92 5.82
N TYR A 21 2.37 9.37 5.59
CA TYR A 21 3.36 9.14 6.67
C TYR A 21 3.75 10.42 7.39
N ASP A 22 4.08 11.49 6.64
CA ASP A 22 4.44 12.78 7.23
C ASP A 22 3.30 13.34 8.09
N ARG A 23 2.05 13.19 7.65
CA ARG A 23 0.88 13.61 8.43
C ARG A 23 0.74 12.84 9.73
N PHE A 24 0.95 11.52 9.71
CA PHE A 24 0.94 10.71 10.94
C PHE A 24 2.09 11.11 11.87
N PHE A 25 3.27 11.35 11.32
CA PHE A 25 4.44 11.75 12.09
C PHE A 25 4.25 13.13 12.75
N ASP A 26 3.72 14.11 12.02
CA ASP A 26 3.49 15.48 12.50
C ASP A 26 2.49 15.57 13.66
N ILE A 27 1.57 14.60 13.77
CA ILE A 27 0.56 14.53 14.84
C ILE A 27 1.13 13.88 16.12
N GLY A 28 2.35 13.38 16.07
CA GLY A 28 3.06 12.80 17.23
C GLY A 28 2.94 11.28 17.33
N CYS A 29 2.53 10.58 16.27
CA CYS A 29 2.65 9.13 16.23
C CYS A 29 4.13 8.72 16.29
N ASN A 30 4.40 7.57 16.92
CA ASN A 30 5.73 6.96 16.83
C ASN A 30 6.05 6.68 15.34
N PRO A 31 7.28 6.94 14.85
CA PRO A 31 7.68 6.63 13.47
C PRO A 31 7.31 5.20 13.04
N GLU A 32 7.42 4.20 13.90
CA GLU A 32 7.00 2.83 13.54
C GLU A 32 5.48 2.72 13.31
N GLN A 33 4.67 3.37 14.16
CA GLN A 33 3.22 3.37 14.03
C GLN A 33 2.77 4.17 12.80
N ALA A 34 3.46 5.27 12.49
CA ALA A 34 3.22 6.05 11.29
C ALA A 34 3.54 5.25 10.02
N ARG A 35 4.65 4.50 10.01
CA ARG A 35 5.02 3.60 8.91
C ARG A 35 3.98 2.49 8.72
N ASN A 36 3.57 1.85 9.80
CA ASN A 36 2.57 0.78 9.77
C ASN A 36 1.22 1.27 9.24
N ALA A 37 0.74 2.42 9.74
CA ALA A 37 -0.51 3.01 9.28
C ALA A 37 -0.44 3.42 7.79
N ALA A 38 0.63 4.08 7.37
CA ALA A 38 0.82 4.46 5.97
C ALA A 38 0.94 3.24 5.05
N ALA A 39 1.62 2.17 5.49
CA ALA A 39 1.74 0.94 4.71
C ALA A 39 0.40 0.20 4.57
N LEU A 40 -0.44 0.18 5.61
CA LEU A 40 -1.79 -0.40 5.53
C LEU A 40 -2.67 0.38 4.53
N LEU A 41 -2.66 1.71 4.59
CA LEU A 41 -3.42 2.53 3.64
C LEU A 41 -2.91 2.39 2.20
N LEU A 42 -1.59 2.26 2.02
CA LEU A 42 -1.00 2.00 0.72
C LEU A 42 -1.38 0.62 0.18
N TRP A 43 -1.47 -0.38 1.05
CA TRP A 43 -1.95 -1.72 0.66
C TRP A 43 -3.42 -1.68 0.20
N LEU A 44 -4.28 -0.96 0.93
CA LEU A 44 -5.68 -0.76 0.54
C LEU A 44 -5.79 -0.05 -0.83
N ASP A 45 -4.93 0.94 -1.08
CA ASP A 45 -4.87 1.64 -2.37
C ASP A 45 -4.57 0.69 -3.55
N GLN A 46 -3.67 -0.29 -3.34
CA GLN A 46 -3.39 -1.33 -4.32
C GLN A 46 -4.56 -2.30 -4.54
N CYS A 47 -5.49 -2.39 -3.58
CA CYS A 47 -6.73 -3.16 -3.70
C CYS A 47 -7.89 -2.34 -4.33
N ASN A 48 -7.58 -1.25 -5.05
CA ASN A 48 -8.53 -0.28 -5.62
C ASN A 48 -9.34 0.49 -4.57
N VAL A 49 -8.85 0.60 -3.34
CA VAL A 49 -9.49 1.37 -2.28
C VAL A 49 -8.67 2.63 -2.01
N SER A 50 -9.10 3.75 -2.59
CA SER A 50 -8.36 5.03 -2.64
C SER A 50 -8.20 5.78 -1.30
N ALA A 51 -8.13 5.05 -0.18
CA ALA A 51 -8.13 5.58 1.19
C ALA A 51 -7.00 6.57 1.46
N ILE A 52 -5.81 6.34 0.87
CA ILE A 52 -4.63 7.18 1.10
C ILE A 52 -4.78 8.59 0.52
N HIS A 53 -5.57 8.73 -0.55
CA HIS A 53 -5.80 10.01 -1.23
C HIS A 53 -6.80 10.91 -0.50
N HIS A 54 -7.62 10.35 0.39
CA HIS A 54 -8.60 11.11 1.19
C HIS A 54 -8.01 11.69 2.47
N LEU A 55 -6.84 11.22 2.90
CA LEU A 55 -6.16 11.63 4.12
C LEU A 55 -5.82 13.14 4.20
N PRO A 56 -5.39 13.82 3.12
CA PRO A 56 -5.12 15.25 3.14
C PRO A 56 -6.33 16.12 3.55
N GLY A 57 -7.55 15.67 3.27
CA GLY A 57 -8.79 16.40 3.60
C GLY A 57 -9.23 16.27 5.06
N LEU A 58 -8.59 15.39 5.84
CA LEU A 58 -8.98 15.12 7.22
C LEU A 58 -8.40 16.11 8.23
N SER A 59 -9.11 16.29 9.34
CA SER A 59 -8.62 17.04 10.50
C SER A 59 -7.49 16.27 11.20
N PRO A 60 -6.57 16.94 11.92
CA PRO A 60 -5.51 16.26 12.67
C PRO A 60 -6.04 15.20 13.65
N THR A 61 -7.18 15.46 14.30
CA THR A 61 -7.83 14.50 15.18
C THR A 61 -8.29 13.25 14.43
N ALA A 62 -8.88 13.42 13.24
CA ALA A 62 -9.32 12.29 12.42
C ALA A 62 -8.12 11.47 11.92
N VAL A 63 -7.03 12.12 11.49
CA VAL A 63 -5.80 11.42 11.07
C VAL A 63 -5.20 10.62 12.23
N ASN A 64 -5.18 11.16 13.46
CA ASN A 64 -4.74 10.41 14.64
C ASN A 64 -5.59 9.16 14.90
N MET A 65 -6.92 9.29 14.77
CA MET A 65 -7.82 8.16 14.96
C MET A 65 -7.65 7.10 13.86
N VAL A 66 -7.43 7.51 12.59
CA VAL A 66 -7.10 6.59 11.49
C VAL A 66 -5.81 5.83 11.78
N ALA A 67 -4.78 6.50 12.30
CA ALA A 67 -3.54 5.84 12.70
C ALA A 67 -3.78 4.82 13.82
N ALA A 68 -4.60 5.17 14.82
CA ALA A 68 -4.96 4.28 15.92
C ALA A 68 -5.73 3.04 15.43
N GLU A 69 -6.73 3.23 14.56
CA GLU A 69 -7.47 2.14 13.93
C GLU A 69 -6.53 1.22 13.14
N ALA A 70 -5.68 1.78 12.28
CA ALA A 70 -4.76 1.01 11.44
C ALA A 70 -3.79 0.17 12.27
N ASN A 71 -3.18 0.77 13.31
CA ASN A 71 -2.26 0.04 14.18
C ASN A 71 -2.97 -1.03 15.01
N SER A 72 -4.21 -0.77 15.46
CA SER A 72 -5.01 -1.77 16.19
C SER A 72 -5.37 -2.95 15.30
N VAL A 73 -5.75 -2.71 14.05
CA VAL A 73 -5.99 -3.77 13.04
C VAL A 73 -4.73 -4.61 12.88
N LEU A 74 -3.59 -4.00 12.60
CA LEU A 74 -2.33 -4.72 12.38
C LEU A 74 -1.87 -5.51 13.61
N GLU A 75 -2.14 -5.01 14.83
CA GLU A 75 -1.84 -5.73 16.06
C GLU A 75 -2.74 -6.96 16.22
N CYS A 76 -4.05 -6.82 15.97
CA CYS A 76 -5.01 -7.93 16.01
C CYS A 76 -4.70 -9.00 14.96
N LEU A 77 -4.28 -8.62 13.76
CA LEU A 77 -3.94 -9.55 12.67
C LEU A 77 -2.68 -10.38 12.94
N ARG A 78 -1.90 -10.08 13.99
CA ARG A 78 -0.80 -10.96 14.44
C ARG A 78 -1.27 -12.17 15.24
N GLN A 79 -2.53 -12.20 15.67
CA GLN A 79 -3.08 -13.26 16.50
C GLN A 79 -3.63 -14.43 15.67
N PRO A 80 -3.56 -15.70 16.13
CA PRO A 80 -4.07 -16.86 15.38
C PRO A 80 -5.59 -16.83 15.10
N ALA A 81 -6.35 -16.10 15.91
CA ALA A 81 -7.78 -15.87 15.73
C ALA A 81 -8.05 -14.36 15.88
N PRO A 82 -7.90 -13.57 14.79
CA PRO A 82 -7.97 -12.12 14.88
C PRO A 82 -9.40 -11.66 15.16
N VAL A 83 -9.59 -10.95 16.28
CA VAL A 83 -10.80 -10.18 16.55
C VAL A 83 -10.50 -8.73 16.21
N VAL A 84 -10.85 -8.33 15.00
CA VAL A 84 -10.57 -6.97 14.51
C VAL A 84 -11.57 -5.99 15.15
N PRO A 85 -11.10 -4.88 15.75
CA PRO A 85 -11.98 -3.88 16.35
C PRO A 85 -12.80 -3.13 15.28
N ALA A 86 -13.78 -2.35 15.72
CA ALA A 86 -14.50 -1.46 14.83
C ALA A 86 -13.54 -0.41 14.23
N ILE A 87 -13.63 -0.21 12.91
CA ILE A 87 -12.77 0.68 12.12
C ILE A 87 -13.58 1.73 11.35
N PRO A 88 -14.43 2.52 12.03
CA PRO A 88 -15.38 3.41 11.36
C PRO A 88 -14.71 4.43 10.44
N LEU A 89 -13.51 4.92 10.75
CA LEU A 89 -12.84 5.92 9.90
C LEU A 89 -12.15 5.28 8.71
N ILE A 90 -11.48 4.13 8.87
CA ILE A 90 -10.94 3.40 7.72
C ILE A 90 -12.08 2.98 6.80
N SER A 91 -13.16 2.40 7.32
CA SER A 91 -14.34 2.06 6.51
C SER A 91 -14.92 3.29 5.81
N ALA A 92 -14.98 4.45 6.47
CA ALA A 92 -15.47 5.69 5.86
C ALA A 92 -14.52 6.28 4.79
N LEU A 93 -13.21 6.01 4.88
CA LEU A 93 -12.24 6.37 3.84
C LEU A 93 -12.32 5.45 2.64
N CYS A 94 -12.76 4.21 2.85
CA CYS A 94 -12.92 3.19 1.84
C CYS A 94 -14.28 3.29 1.14
N GLN A 95 -14.77 4.49 0.80
CA GLN A 95 -16.16 4.76 0.35
C GLN A 95 -16.66 3.84 -0.78
N ASP A 96 -15.75 3.33 -1.62
CA ASP A 96 -16.04 2.46 -2.76
C ASP A 96 -15.76 0.96 -2.51
N GLY A 97 -15.22 0.59 -1.34
CA GLY A 97 -14.82 -0.77 -0.98
C GLY A 97 -15.59 -1.32 0.22
N ASP A 98 -15.93 -2.62 0.18
CA ASP A 98 -16.52 -3.34 1.31
C ASP A 98 -15.45 -3.69 2.36
N VAL A 99 -14.85 -2.65 2.95
CA VAL A 99 -13.79 -2.77 3.96
C VAL A 99 -14.44 -2.67 5.33
N ASP A 100 -14.68 -3.82 5.94
CA ASP A 100 -15.17 -3.96 7.31
C ASP A 100 -14.16 -4.76 8.18
N PRO A 101 -14.36 -4.85 9.51
CA PRO A 101 -13.48 -5.66 10.35
C PRO A 101 -13.39 -7.14 9.93
N ARG A 102 -14.45 -7.69 9.31
CA ARG A 102 -14.51 -9.09 8.89
C ARG A 102 -13.67 -9.33 7.65
N PHE A 103 -13.59 -8.36 6.74
CA PHE A 103 -12.68 -8.36 5.59
C PHE A 103 -11.25 -8.59 6.05
N PHE A 104 -10.79 -7.84 7.06
CA PHE A 104 -9.45 -8.01 7.62
C PHE A 104 -9.23 -9.37 8.29
N ALA A 105 -10.22 -9.84 9.07
CA ALA A 105 -10.12 -11.15 9.72
C ALA A 105 -10.09 -12.31 8.71
N PHE A 106 -10.88 -12.21 7.63
CA PHE A 106 -10.94 -13.23 6.58
C PHE A 106 -9.68 -13.23 5.69
N HIS A 107 -9.15 -12.03 5.39
CA HIS A 107 -7.94 -11.87 4.56
C HIS A 107 -6.67 -11.66 5.38
N GLN A 108 -6.62 -12.18 6.61
CA GLN A 108 -5.52 -11.96 7.57
C GLN A 108 -4.14 -12.16 6.94
N ASP A 109 -3.89 -13.32 6.34
CA ASP A 109 -2.59 -13.65 5.76
C ASP A 109 -2.21 -12.72 4.60
N LEU A 110 -3.19 -12.30 3.80
CA LEU A 110 -2.97 -11.41 2.67
C LEU A 110 -2.59 -10.01 3.14
N VAL A 111 -3.29 -9.49 4.15
CA VAL A 111 -3.04 -8.16 4.71
C VAL A 111 -1.67 -8.15 5.38
N VAL A 112 -1.37 -9.15 6.25
CA VAL A 112 -0.11 -9.23 6.98
C VAL A 112 1.08 -9.32 6.02
N ARG A 113 0.99 -10.18 5.00
CA ARG A 113 2.05 -10.33 4.00
C ARG A 113 2.18 -9.11 3.10
N GLY A 114 1.07 -8.57 2.60
CA GLY A 114 1.10 -7.40 1.72
C GLY A 114 1.66 -6.16 2.41
N VAL A 115 1.31 -5.94 3.68
CA VAL A 115 1.88 -4.84 4.47
C VAL A 115 3.37 -5.08 4.75
N ALA A 116 3.78 -6.31 5.08
CA ALA A 116 5.20 -6.65 5.25
C ALA A 116 6.00 -6.43 3.95
N ASP A 117 5.48 -6.87 2.80
CA ASP A 117 6.11 -6.69 1.49
C ASP A 117 6.28 -5.20 1.13
N ILE A 118 5.30 -4.36 1.48
CA ILE A 118 5.42 -2.91 1.34
C ILE A 118 6.53 -2.37 2.26
N LEU A 119 6.51 -2.71 3.55
CA LEU A 119 7.48 -2.19 4.53
C LEU A 119 8.92 -2.60 4.20
N ASP A 120 9.13 -3.83 3.76
CA ASP A 120 10.44 -4.42 3.41
C ASP A 120 10.87 -4.14 1.96
N GLY A 121 9.96 -3.63 1.14
CA GLY A 121 10.16 -3.28 -0.26
C GLY A 121 10.23 -1.76 -0.45
N VAL A 122 9.19 -1.20 -1.07
CA VAL A 122 9.12 0.24 -1.40
C VAL A 122 9.13 1.14 -0.17
N GLY A 123 8.64 0.65 0.98
CA GLY A 123 8.59 1.37 2.24
C GLY A 123 9.97 1.78 2.76
N VAL A 124 11.03 1.03 2.43
CA VAL A 124 12.41 1.41 2.75
C VAL A 124 12.79 2.73 2.08
N LEU A 125 12.27 2.99 0.87
CA LEU A 125 12.50 4.26 0.17
C LEU A 125 11.54 5.35 0.63
N ILE A 126 10.25 5.02 0.72
CA ILE A 126 9.18 5.99 1.04
C ILE A 126 9.42 6.61 2.43
N PHE A 127 9.81 5.80 3.42
CA PHE A 127 9.94 6.25 4.81
C PHE A 127 11.35 6.71 5.19
N ASP A 128 12.28 6.78 4.22
CA ASP A 128 13.65 7.26 4.46
C ASP A 128 13.69 8.80 4.48
N GLU A 129 14.08 9.37 5.63
CA GLU A 129 14.21 10.82 5.81
C GLU A 129 15.34 11.44 4.97
N HIS A 130 16.43 10.71 4.77
CA HIS A 130 17.56 11.17 3.97
C HIS A 130 17.16 11.30 2.50
N LEU A 131 16.45 10.30 1.94
CA LEU A 131 15.90 10.36 0.59
C LEU A 131 14.88 11.49 0.42
N LYS A 132 14.01 11.74 1.42
CA LYS A 132 13.10 12.90 1.41
C LYS A 132 13.84 14.23 1.36
N VAL A 133 14.83 14.43 2.23
CA VAL A 133 15.61 15.67 2.26
C VAL A 133 16.35 15.87 0.94
N MET A 134 16.92 14.80 0.39
CA MET A 134 17.60 14.81 -0.89
C MET A 134 16.65 15.15 -2.04
N LEU A 135 15.47 14.54 -2.10
CA LEU A 135 14.45 14.83 -3.11
C LEU A 135 14.01 16.30 -3.05
N ARG A 136 13.74 16.83 -1.85
CA ARG A 136 13.38 18.26 -1.68
C ARG A 136 14.50 19.20 -2.14
N ARG A 137 15.76 18.87 -1.88
CA ARG A 137 16.91 19.66 -2.34
C ARG A 137 17.09 19.60 -3.86
N TYR A 138 16.82 18.44 -4.45
CA TYR A 138 16.79 18.27 -5.90
C TYR A 138 15.69 19.13 -6.55
N GLU A 139 14.46 19.08 -6.02
CA GLU A 139 13.31 19.83 -6.53
C GLU A 139 13.48 21.36 -6.44
N THR A 140 14.20 21.83 -5.42
CA THR A 140 14.52 23.25 -5.24
C THR A 140 15.71 23.72 -6.08
N GLY A 141 16.34 22.82 -6.84
CA GLY A 141 17.53 23.12 -7.64
C GLY A 141 18.80 23.39 -6.81
N LEU A 142 18.76 23.10 -5.51
CA LEU A 142 19.88 23.31 -4.58
C LEU A 142 20.96 22.24 -4.72
N VAL A 143 20.65 21.12 -5.38
CA VAL A 143 21.55 20.01 -5.67
C VAL A 143 21.38 19.62 -7.14
N GLY A 144 22.45 19.15 -7.78
CA GLY A 144 22.40 18.55 -9.12
C GLY A 144 21.62 17.23 -9.14
N ASN A 145 21.90 16.29 -10.04
CA ASN A 145 21.25 14.98 -10.03
C ASN A 145 22.01 14.00 -9.10
N PRO A 146 21.59 13.80 -7.84
CA PRO A 146 22.35 12.95 -6.92
C PRO A 146 22.29 11.47 -7.37
N PRO A 147 23.40 10.72 -7.23
CA PRO A 147 23.49 9.34 -7.70
C PRO A 147 22.48 8.42 -7.02
N GLU A 148 22.08 8.70 -5.78
CA GLU A 148 21.10 7.91 -5.03
C GLU A 148 19.69 8.02 -5.62
N LEU A 149 19.28 9.21 -6.07
CA LEU A 149 17.98 9.39 -6.73
C LEU A 149 17.98 8.85 -8.17
N ALA A 150 19.13 8.93 -8.84
CA ALA A 150 19.33 8.40 -10.19
C ALA A 150 19.58 6.88 -10.22
N ALA A 151 19.79 6.26 -9.06
CA ALA A 151 20.06 4.83 -8.96
C ALA A 151 18.87 4.03 -9.52
N PRO A 152 19.14 2.93 -10.24
CA PRO A 152 18.09 2.03 -10.71
C PRO A 152 17.39 1.41 -9.49
N TYR A 153 16.06 1.46 -9.50
CA TYR A 153 15.26 0.75 -8.52
C TYR A 153 15.25 -0.73 -8.86
N ASN A 154 15.98 -1.51 -8.08
CA ASN A 154 15.92 -2.96 -8.14
C ASN A 154 14.65 -3.41 -7.41
N CYS A 155 13.54 -3.53 -8.15
CA CYS A 155 12.32 -4.13 -7.61
C CYS A 155 12.68 -5.47 -6.97
N ARG A 156 12.42 -5.61 -5.66
CA ARG A 156 12.42 -6.94 -5.07
C ARG A 156 11.30 -7.73 -5.77
N PRO A 157 11.57 -8.92 -6.30
CA PRO A 157 10.50 -9.76 -6.81
C PRO A 157 9.56 -10.06 -5.65
N VAL A 158 8.36 -9.49 -5.68
CA VAL A 158 7.30 -9.84 -4.74
C VAL A 158 6.97 -11.30 -5.00
N ALA A 159 7.22 -12.16 -4.01
CA ALA A 159 6.85 -13.55 -4.10
C ALA A 159 5.33 -13.65 -3.96
N VAL A 160 4.62 -13.45 -5.07
CA VAL A 160 3.15 -13.56 -5.12
C VAL A 160 2.80 -15.01 -4.77
N PRO A 161 2.16 -15.27 -3.62
CA PRO A 161 1.70 -16.62 -3.29
C PRO A 161 0.75 -17.12 -4.37
N GLU A 162 0.73 -18.44 -4.58
CA GLU A 162 -0.07 -19.05 -5.64
C GLU A 162 -1.54 -18.62 -5.59
N ASP A 163 -2.10 -18.50 -4.39
CA ASP A 163 -3.49 -18.10 -4.14
C ASP A 163 -3.81 -16.65 -4.56
N CYS A 164 -2.79 -15.82 -4.81
CA CYS A 164 -2.95 -14.43 -5.25
C CYS A 164 -2.58 -14.22 -6.73
N ARG A 165 -2.22 -15.29 -7.45
CA ARG A 165 -1.91 -15.19 -8.88
C ARG A 165 -3.21 -15.16 -9.67
N SER A 166 -3.58 -13.98 -10.14
CA SER A 166 -4.68 -13.80 -11.08
C SER A 166 -4.16 -13.63 -12.50
N MET A 167 -4.97 -14.04 -13.48
CA MET A 167 -4.71 -13.82 -14.90
C MET A 167 -5.94 -13.17 -15.51
N PHE A 168 -5.75 -12.08 -16.24
CA PHE A 168 -6.78 -11.53 -17.10
C PHE A 168 -6.83 -12.34 -18.39
N ILE A 169 -7.98 -12.93 -18.66
CA ILE A 169 -8.17 -13.77 -19.83
C ILE A 169 -9.21 -13.10 -20.73
N THR A 170 -8.84 -12.87 -21.98
CA THR A 170 -9.75 -12.35 -23.00
C THR A 170 -9.98 -13.41 -24.06
N PHE A 171 -11.25 -13.63 -24.39
CA PHE A 171 -11.65 -14.58 -25.41
C PHE A 171 -12.33 -13.84 -26.56
N SER A 172 -11.81 -13.99 -27.76
CA SER A 172 -12.33 -13.37 -28.98
C SER A 172 -13.40 -14.22 -29.67
N ARG A 173 -14.06 -15.13 -28.95
CA ARG A 173 -14.86 -16.21 -29.55
C ARG A 173 -16.27 -15.81 -30.01
N GLY A 174 -16.70 -14.55 -29.86
CA GLY A 174 -17.99 -14.05 -30.33
C GLY A 174 -19.24 -14.67 -29.68
N ALA A 175 -19.06 -15.66 -28.81
CA ALA A 175 -20.09 -16.30 -27.97
C ALA A 175 -19.66 -16.21 -26.49
N PRO A 176 -20.62 -16.12 -25.56
CA PRO A 176 -20.31 -16.15 -24.13
C PRO A 176 -19.65 -17.49 -23.77
N MET A 177 -18.56 -17.44 -23.00
CA MET A 177 -17.90 -18.64 -22.50
C MET A 177 -18.46 -19.01 -21.14
N GLU A 178 -18.72 -20.31 -20.96
CA GLU A 178 -19.12 -20.87 -19.69
C GLU A 178 -17.92 -21.01 -18.75
N ARG A 179 -18.17 -20.92 -17.44
CA ARG A 179 -17.12 -21.02 -16.41
C ARG A 179 -16.35 -22.32 -16.56
N GLU A 180 -17.04 -23.42 -16.80
CA GLU A 180 -16.48 -24.77 -16.92
C GLU A 180 -15.48 -24.88 -18.09
N GLU A 181 -15.75 -24.20 -19.22
CA GLU A 181 -14.83 -24.17 -20.36
C GLU A 181 -13.50 -23.48 -20.01
N ILE A 182 -13.55 -22.43 -19.19
CA ILE A 182 -12.35 -21.76 -18.67
C ILE A 182 -11.57 -22.73 -17.77
N PHE A 183 -12.26 -23.40 -16.84
CA PHE A 183 -11.61 -24.34 -15.93
C PHE A 183 -10.96 -25.51 -16.66
N ASP A 184 -11.62 -26.08 -17.67
CA ASP A 184 -11.10 -27.20 -18.44
C ASP A 184 -9.89 -26.80 -19.29
N TYR A 185 -9.89 -25.59 -19.86
CA TYR A 185 -8.77 -25.07 -20.64
C TYR A 185 -7.46 -24.99 -19.83
N PHE A 186 -7.52 -24.54 -18.58
CA PHE A 186 -6.33 -24.40 -17.72
C PHE A 186 -5.95 -25.66 -16.93
N ARG A 187 -6.74 -26.73 -17.03
CA ARG A 187 -6.47 -28.00 -16.32
C ARG A 187 -5.64 -28.99 -17.16
N GLN A 188 -5.56 -28.81 -18.49
CA GLN A 188 -4.66 -29.57 -19.39
C GLN A 188 -3.21 -29.11 -19.28
#